data_AF-A0AA95FF74-F1
#
_entry.id   AF-A0AA95FF74-F1
#
_cell.length_a   1.000
_cell.length_b   1.000
_cell.length_c   1.000
_cell.angle_alpha   90.00
_cell.angle_beta   90.00
_cell.angle_gamma   90.00
#
_symmetry.space_group_name_H-M   'P 1'
#
loop_
_entity.id
_entity.type
_entity.pdbx_description
1 polymer ?
#
loop_
_entity_poly.entity_id
_entity_poly.type
_entity_poly.pdbx_seq_one_letter_code
_entity_poly.pdbx_strand_id
1 'polypeptide(L)'
;MIRFLRIVIFFLPIISGGLIYIIFRTEKLIMFRWFEYFSLSDGINLIKKLKNIYSFPSWFIYNLPDGLWIFSYTAISLEIWKHSITKQNIFWIFSIPLIAVLSEIFQLFKIIPGTFDFIDIIFYLSGIFLAYFISTIIIFNTKKHEKL
;
A
#
# COMPACT_ATOMS: atom_id res chain seq x y z
N MET A 1 -23.62 -7.51 3.34
CA MET A 1 -22.58 -8.42 2.79
C MET A 1 -21.59 -7.70 1.87
N ILE A 2 -22.03 -7.00 0.81
CA ILE A 2 -21.14 -6.34 -0.17
C ILE A 2 -20.20 -5.30 0.47
N ARG A 3 -20.70 -4.47 1.39
CA ARG A 3 -19.89 -3.43 2.06
C ARG A 3 -18.76 -4.00 2.94
N PHE A 4 -19.02 -5.12 3.62
CA PHE A 4 -18.00 -5.82 4.41
C PHE A 4 -16.89 -6.38 3.52
N LEU A 5 -17.26 -7.00 2.40
CA LEU A 5 -16.29 -7.53 1.43
C LEU A 5 -15.35 -6.44 0.89
N ARG A 6 -15.87 -5.24 0.61
CA ARG A 6 -15.05 -4.09 0.19
C ARG A 6 -14.02 -3.70 1.25
N ILE A 7 -14.44 -3.61 2.52
CA ILE A 7 -13.54 -3.32 3.63
C ILE A 7 -12.41 -4.36 3.67
N VAL A 8 -12.73 -5.65 3.57
CA VAL A 8 -11.71 -6.70 3.56
C VAL A 8 -10.74 -6.52 2.39
N ILE A 9 -11.25 -6.31 1.16
CA ILE A 9 -10.40 -6.13 -0.04
C ILE A 9 -9.48 -4.92 0.10
N PHE A 10 -9.93 -3.83 0.70
CA PHE A 10 -9.14 -2.60 0.80
C PHE A 10 -8.15 -2.60 1.96
N PHE A 11 -8.46 -3.26 3.07
CA PHE A 11 -7.61 -3.27 4.27
C PHE A 11 -6.66 -4.47 4.36
N LEU A 12 -6.98 -5.59 3.70
CA LEU A 12 -6.08 -6.76 3.70
C LEU A 12 -4.69 -6.45 3.10
N PRO A 13 -4.55 -5.66 2.00
CA PRO A 13 -3.25 -5.38 1.40
C PRO A 13 -2.35 -4.53 2.31
N ILE A 14 -2.89 -3.51 3.00
CA ILE A 14 -2.09 -2.70 3.93
C ILE A 14 -1.54 -3.52 5.10
N ILE A 15 -2.36 -4.44 5.65
CA ILE A 15 -1.93 -5.37 6.69
C ILE A 15 -0.85 -6.31 6.14
N SER A 16 -1.06 -6.85 4.95
CA SER A 16 -0.12 -7.77 4.30
C SER A 16 1.23 -7.11 4.02
N GLY A 17 1.24 -5.89 3.47
CA GLY A 17 2.45 -5.11 3.25
C GLY A 17 3.18 -4.82 4.56
N GLY A 18 2.45 -4.46 5.62
CA GLY A 18 3.01 -4.27 6.96
C GLY A 18 3.68 -5.53 7.52
N LEU A 19 3.03 -6.69 7.38
CA LEU A 19 3.58 -7.98 7.82
C LEU A 19 4.85 -8.35 7.04
N ILE A 20 4.87 -8.18 5.72
CA ILE A 20 6.08 -8.39 4.90
C ILE A 20 7.21 -7.49 5.40
N TYR A 21 6.91 -6.22 5.69
CA TYR A 21 7.89 -5.27 6.21
C TYR A 21 8.47 -5.71 7.55
N ILE A 22 7.61 -6.10 8.50
CA ILE A 22 8.02 -6.53 9.84
C ILE A 22 8.89 -7.79 9.77
N ILE A 23 8.50 -8.77 8.96
CA ILE A 23 9.17 -10.08 8.89
C ILE A 23 10.52 -9.98 8.19
N PHE A 24 10.56 -9.37 7.00
CA PHE A 24 11.69 -9.53 6.09
C PHE A 24 12.69 -8.36 6.11
N ARG A 25 12.27 -7.14 6.46
CA ARG A 25 13.13 -5.94 6.41
C ARG A 25 14.06 -5.82 7.62
N THR A 26 15.05 -4.93 7.47
CA THR A 26 16.11 -4.71 8.46
C THR A 26 15.62 -3.97 9.71
N GLU A 27 16.24 -4.25 10.86
CA GLU A 27 15.92 -3.63 12.16
C GLU A 27 16.41 -2.19 12.29
N LYS A 28 17.24 -1.73 11.34
CA LYS A 28 17.70 -0.34 11.30
C LYS A 28 16.58 0.65 10.99
N LEU A 29 15.40 0.17 10.58
CA LEU A 29 14.24 1.01 10.30
C LEU A 29 13.65 1.58 11.59
N ILE A 30 13.19 2.83 11.52
CA ILE A 30 12.66 3.59 12.65
C ILE A 30 11.53 2.86 13.38
N MET A 31 10.67 2.12 12.65
CA MET A 31 9.55 1.39 13.26
C MET A 31 9.97 0.37 14.33
N PHE A 32 11.16 -0.22 14.23
CA PHE A 32 11.64 -1.17 15.24
C PHE A 32 12.00 -0.47 16.56
N ARG A 33 12.43 0.80 16.50
CA ARG A 33 12.60 1.63 17.71
C ARG A 33 11.27 1.91 18.39
N TRP A 34 10.18 2.03 17.63
CA TRP A 34 8.84 2.17 18.21
C TRP A 34 8.41 0.86 18.88
N PHE A 35 8.62 -0.29 18.25
CA PHE A 35 8.32 -1.59 18.88
C PHE A 35 9.09 -1.78 20.19
N GLU A 36 10.35 -1.38 20.23
CA GLU A 36 11.16 -1.38 21.45
C GLU A 36 10.57 -0.45 22.53
N TYR A 37 10.21 0.78 22.15
CA TYR A 37 9.58 1.73 23.06
C TYR A 37 8.26 1.23 23.65
N PHE A 38 7.48 0.46 22.88
CA PHE A 38 6.22 -0.14 23.33
C PHE A 38 6.38 -1.54 23.95
N SER A 39 7.60 -2.01 24.20
CA SER A 39 7.89 -3.35 24.74
C SER A 39 7.29 -4.50 23.91
N LEU A 40 7.22 -4.32 22.58
CA LEU A 40 6.70 -5.31 21.63
C LEU A 40 7.81 -6.16 20.98
N SER A 41 9.08 -5.90 21.31
CA SER A 41 10.25 -6.52 20.67
C SER A 41 10.21 -8.05 20.66
N ASP A 42 9.80 -8.69 21.75
CA ASP A 42 9.79 -10.16 21.84
C ASP A 42 8.79 -10.80 20.86
N GLY A 43 7.59 -10.23 20.76
CA GLY A 43 6.58 -10.68 19.80
C GLY A 43 7.05 -10.49 18.35
N ILE A 44 7.65 -9.33 18.06
CA ILE A 44 8.20 -9.04 16.74
C ILE A 44 9.34 -10.00 16.39
N ASN A 45 10.25 -10.26 17.32
CA ASN A 45 11.36 -11.20 17.15
C ASN A 45 10.86 -12.62 16.88
N LEU A 46 9.75 -13.04 17.51
CA LEU A 46 9.14 -14.34 17.26
C LEU A 46 8.62 -14.45 15.82
N ILE A 47 7.88 -13.44 15.33
CA ILE A 47 7.32 -13.45 13.97
C ILE A 47 8.44 -13.37 12.93
N LYS A 48 9.53 -12.64 13.20
CA LYS A 48 10.68 -12.54 12.29
C LYS A 48 11.44 -13.84 12.09
N LYS A 49 11.34 -14.82 13.00
CA LYS A 49 11.91 -16.17 12.78
C LYS A 49 11.36 -16.82 11.51
N LEU A 50 10.17 -16.43 11.04
CA LEU A 50 9.60 -16.89 9.78
C LEU A 50 10.49 -16.56 8.56
N LYS A 51 11.30 -15.51 8.64
CA LYS A 51 12.28 -15.16 7.59
C LYS A 51 13.28 -16.28 7.32
N ASN A 52 13.61 -17.10 8.32
CA ASN A 52 14.56 -18.20 8.17
C ASN A 52 13.93 -19.44 7.50
N ILE A 53 12.59 -19.49 7.44
CA ILE A 53 11.84 -20.61 6.88
C ILE A 53 11.52 -20.35 5.41
N TYR A 54 11.24 -19.09 5.05
CA TYR A 54 10.80 -18.70 3.71
C TYR A 54 11.79 -17.75 3.04
N SER A 55 12.16 -18.08 1.81
CA SER A 55 12.89 -17.18 0.91
C SER A 55 11.94 -16.61 -0.12
N PHE A 56 11.92 -15.29 -0.26
CA PHE A 56 11.15 -14.57 -1.26
C PHE A 56 12.07 -13.77 -2.17
N PRO A 57 11.68 -13.56 -3.44
CA PRO A 57 12.45 -12.71 -4.34
C PRO A 57 12.51 -11.27 -3.82
N SER A 58 13.55 -10.52 -4.21
CA SER A 58 13.77 -9.15 -3.77
C SER A 58 12.55 -8.25 -3.97
N TRP A 59 11.88 -8.36 -5.13
CA TRP A 59 10.71 -7.56 -5.44
C TRP A 59 9.55 -7.75 -4.47
N PHE A 60 9.41 -8.96 -3.92
CA PHE A 60 8.35 -9.27 -2.97
C PHE A 60 8.59 -8.61 -1.61
N ILE A 61 9.86 -8.48 -1.22
CA ILE A 61 10.25 -7.93 0.07
C ILE A 61 10.35 -6.40 0.02
N TYR A 62 10.85 -5.87 -1.11
CA TYR A 62 11.24 -4.47 -1.21
C TYR A 62 10.23 -3.59 -1.92
N ASN A 63 9.52 -4.11 -2.94
CA ASN A 63 8.66 -3.29 -3.79
C ASN A 63 7.16 -3.61 -3.63
N LEU A 64 6.80 -4.87 -3.38
CA LEU A 64 5.41 -5.29 -3.21
C LEU A 64 4.69 -4.58 -2.05
N PRO A 65 5.26 -4.44 -0.83
CA PRO A 65 4.57 -3.78 0.29
C PRO A 65 4.11 -2.36 -0.07
N ASP A 66 4.99 -1.64 -0.73
CA ASP A 66 4.83 -0.29 -1.24
C ASP A 66 3.67 -0.19 -2.24
N GLY A 67 3.60 -1.10 -3.22
CA GLY A 67 2.46 -1.21 -4.13
C GLY A 67 1.13 -1.55 -3.42
N LEU A 68 1.16 -2.45 -2.43
CA LEU A 68 -0.03 -2.81 -1.63
C LEU A 68 -0.56 -1.61 -0.83
N TRP A 69 0.35 -0.79 -0.28
CA TRP A 69 -0.03 0.43 0.44
C TRP A 69 -0.65 1.48 -0.48
N ILE A 70 -0.06 1.71 -1.65
CA ILE A 70 -0.62 2.61 -2.66
C ILE A 70 -1.99 2.14 -3.13
N PHE A 71 -2.16 0.84 -3.39
CA PHE A 71 -3.45 0.25 -3.70
C PHE A 71 -4.48 0.52 -2.59
N SER A 72 -4.17 0.13 -1.35
CA SER A 72 -5.08 0.29 -0.21
C SER A 72 -5.48 1.74 -0.01
N TYR A 73 -4.51 2.66 0.00
CA TYR A 73 -4.76 4.08 0.16
C TYR A 73 -5.68 4.62 -0.93
N THR A 74 -5.38 4.33 -2.20
CA THR A 74 -6.13 4.84 -3.34
C THR A 74 -7.55 4.28 -3.35
N ALA A 75 -7.71 2.98 -3.09
CA ALA A 75 -9.01 2.32 -3.07
C ALA A 75 -9.90 2.84 -1.92
N ILE A 76 -9.33 2.99 -0.71
CA ILE A 76 -10.05 3.57 0.45
C ILE A 76 -10.45 5.01 0.16
N SER A 77 -9.54 5.82 -0.39
CA SER A 77 -9.83 7.21 -0.75
C SER A 77 -10.96 7.30 -1.77
N LEU A 78 -10.95 6.46 -2.80
CA LEU A 78 -12.04 6.38 -3.78
C LEU A 78 -13.36 5.97 -3.12
N GLU A 79 -13.37 4.96 -2.24
CA GLU A 79 -14.59 4.54 -1.53
C GLU A 79 -15.17 5.66 -0.66
N ILE A 80 -14.32 6.40 0.09
CA ILE A 80 -14.75 7.56 0.90
C ILE A 80 -15.46 8.60 0.03
N TRP A 81 -14.94 8.85 -1.17
CA TRP A 81 -15.50 9.78 -2.13
C TRP A 81 -16.53 9.16 -3.09
N LYS A 82 -17.12 8.01 -2.71
CA LYS A 82 -18.15 7.29 -3.47
C LYS A 82 -17.76 7.05 -4.94
N HIS A 83 -16.47 6.77 -5.16
CA HIS A 83 -15.85 6.52 -6.45
C HIS A 83 -15.97 7.69 -7.45
N SER A 84 -16.13 8.92 -6.95
CA SER A 84 -16.16 10.14 -7.76
C SER A 84 -14.85 10.90 -7.63
N ILE A 85 -14.30 11.36 -8.76
CA ILE A 85 -13.13 12.24 -8.79
C ILE A 85 -13.60 13.63 -9.20
N THR A 86 -13.37 14.60 -8.34
CA THR A 86 -13.74 16.01 -8.51
C THR A 86 -12.56 16.89 -8.16
N LYS A 87 -12.63 18.19 -8.50
CA LYS A 87 -11.56 19.14 -8.15
C LYS A 87 -11.36 19.25 -6.64
N GLN A 88 -12.40 19.00 -5.85
CA GLN A 88 -12.37 19.09 -4.40
C GLN A 88 -11.65 17.91 -3.74
N ASN A 89 -11.66 16.72 -4.35
CA ASN A 89 -11.13 15.51 -3.74
C ASN A 89 -9.90 14.92 -4.44
N ILE A 90 -9.56 15.38 -5.65
CA ILE A 90 -8.43 14.88 -6.43
C ILE A 90 -7.12 14.97 -5.65
N PHE A 91 -6.92 16.05 -4.90
CA PHE A 91 -5.75 16.21 -4.04
C PHE A 91 -5.65 15.08 -3.01
N TRP A 92 -6.75 14.78 -2.31
CA TRP A 92 -6.77 13.72 -1.31
C TRP A 92 -6.51 12.36 -1.94
N ILE A 93 -7.20 12.03 -3.03
CA ILE A 93 -7.08 10.72 -3.68
C ILE A 93 -5.66 10.46 -4.19
N PHE A 94 -4.99 11.49 -4.73
CA PHE A 94 -3.68 11.33 -5.37
C PHE A 94 -2.49 11.82 -4.54
N SER A 95 -2.70 12.38 -3.34
CA SER A 95 -1.60 12.92 -2.53
C SER A 95 -0.51 11.89 -2.24
N ILE A 96 -0.85 10.74 -1.64
CA ILE A 96 0.12 9.69 -1.31
C ILE A 96 0.72 9.02 -2.58
N PRO A 97 -0.06 8.62 -3.60
CA PRO A 97 0.51 8.07 -4.82
C PRO A 97 1.46 9.05 -5.54
N LEU A 98 1.13 10.34 -5.55
CA LEU A 98 1.98 11.36 -6.16
C LEU A 98 3.27 11.53 -5.36
N ILE A 99 3.21 11.58 -4.03
CA ILE A 99 4.39 11.67 -3.17
C ILE A 99 5.32 10.47 -3.39
N ALA A 100 4.78 9.25 -3.48
CA ALA A 100 5.56 8.03 -3.71
C ALA A 100 6.30 8.04 -5.06
N VAL A 101 5.62 8.45 -6.14
CA VAL A 101 6.28 8.55 -7.46
C VAL A 101 7.30 9.69 -7.49
N LEU A 102 6.97 10.85 -6.91
CA LEU A 102 7.89 11.98 -6.83
C LEU A 102 9.12 11.68 -5.96
N SER A 103 8.98 10.90 -4.89
CA SER A 103 10.13 10.51 -4.07
C SER A 103 11.14 9.71 -4.87
N GLU A 104 10.71 8.77 -5.71
CA GLU A 104 11.63 8.02 -6.58
C GLU A 104 12.34 8.94 -7.58
N ILE A 105 11.60 9.86 -8.20
CA ILE A 105 12.19 10.84 -9.13
C ILE A 105 13.21 11.73 -8.41
N PHE A 106 12.94 12.16 -7.18
CA PHE A 106 13.89 12.98 -6.41
C PHE A 106 15.09 12.18 -5.91
N GLN A 107 14.95 10.89 -5.63
CA GLN A 107 16.08 10.01 -5.35
C GLN A 107 17.00 9.84 -6.58
N LEU A 108 16.43 9.77 -7.79
CA LEU A 108 17.20 9.73 -9.04
C LEU A 108 18.12 10.96 -9.19
N PHE A 109 17.63 12.14 -8.83
CA PHE A 109 18.40 13.38 -8.82
C PHE A 109 19.23 13.60 -7.54
N LYS A 110 19.22 12.65 -6.60
CA LYS A 110 19.91 12.72 -5.29
C LYS A 110 19.50 13.94 -4.45
N ILE A 111 18.28 14.43 -4.64
CA ILE A 111 17.71 15.56 -3.88
C ILE A 111 17.32 15.08 -2.48
N ILE A 112 16.82 13.84 -2.37
CA ILE A 112 16.43 13.22 -1.11
C ILE A 112 17.25 11.92 -0.89
N PRO A 113 17.50 11.52 0.37
CA PRO A 113 18.18 10.26 0.67
C PRO A 113 17.34 9.06 0.23
N GLY A 114 17.95 8.12 -0.47
CA GLY A 114 17.31 6.91 -0.97
C GLY A 114 18.06 6.34 -2.17
N THR A 115 17.50 5.30 -2.77
CA THR A 115 18.02 4.68 -3.98
C THR A 115 16.87 4.55 -4.95
N PHE A 116 16.96 5.26 -6.08
CA PHE A 116 15.98 5.13 -7.15
C PHE A 116 15.81 3.67 -7.57
N ASP A 117 14.59 3.17 -7.49
CA ASP A 117 14.20 1.84 -7.97
C ASP A 117 13.03 1.96 -8.95
N PHE A 118 13.30 1.60 -10.21
CA PHE A 118 12.28 1.59 -11.24
C PHE A 118 11.15 0.59 -10.94
N ILE A 119 11.45 -0.49 -10.21
CA ILE A 119 10.45 -1.49 -9.83
C ILE A 119 9.44 -0.87 -8.84
N ASP A 120 9.84 0.05 -7.96
CA ASP A 120 8.92 0.75 -7.06
C ASP A 120 7.88 1.55 -7.84
N ILE A 121 8.30 2.27 -8.88
CA ILE A 121 7.38 3.00 -9.76
C ILE A 121 6.37 2.06 -10.41
N ILE A 122 6.80 0.88 -10.89
CA ILE A 122 5.88 -0.12 -11.46
C ILE A 122 4.85 -0.55 -10.41
N PHE A 123 5.29 -0.85 -9.17
CA PHE A 123 4.38 -1.26 -8.11
C PHE A 123 3.40 -0.16 -7.71
N TYR A 124 3.85 1.10 -7.59
CA TYR A 124 2.99 2.24 -7.33
C TYR A 124 1.93 2.42 -8.42
N LEU A 125 2.34 2.44 -9.69
CA LEU A 125 1.42 2.57 -10.82
C LEU A 125 0.44 1.39 -10.90
N SER A 126 0.90 0.17 -10.64
CA SER A 126 0.03 -1.01 -10.61
C SER A 126 -1.01 -0.92 -9.49
N GLY A 127 -0.62 -0.44 -8.30
CA GLY A 127 -1.53 -0.24 -7.18
C GLY A 127 -2.61 0.80 -7.48
N ILE A 128 -2.22 1.93 -8.08
CA ILE A 128 -3.16 2.98 -8.53
C ILE A 128 -4.14 2.39 -9.56
N PHE A 129 -3.60 1.72 -10.58
CA PHE A 129 -4.40 1.13 -11.66
C PHE A 129 -5.41 0.11 -11.13
N LEU A 130 -4.98 -0.82 -10.26
CA LEU A 130 -5.85 -1.83 -9.67
C LEU A 130 -6.95 -1.19 -8.82
N ALA A 131 -6.64 -0.17 -8.04
CA ALA A 131 -7.63 0.55 -7.23
C ALA A 131 -8.71 1.20 -8.12
N TYR A 132 -8.31 1.85 -9.21
CA TYR A 132 -9.24 2.41 -10.19
C TYR A 132 -10.07 1.33 -10.89
N PHE A 133 -9.44 0.24 -11.32
CA PHE A 133 -10.14 -0.86 -11.98
C PHE A 133 -11.24 -1.44 -11.08
N ILE A 134 -10.93 -1.73 -9.81
CA ILE A 134 -11.93 -2.22 -8.85
C ILE A 134 -13.03 -1.18 -8.60
N SER A 135 -12.67 0.10 -8.50
CA SER A 135 -13.62 1.20 -8.37
C SER A 135 -14.62 1.24 -9.54
N THR A 136 -14.17 1.04 -10.78
CA THR A 136 -15.08 1.00 -11.96
C THR A 136 -16.05 -0.19 -11.91
N ILE A 137 -15.58 -1.37 -11.49
CA ILE A 137 -16.43 -2.56 -11.31
C ILE A 137 -17.50 -2.30 -10.24
N ILE A 138 -17.12 -1.66 -9.14
CA ILE A 138 -18.04 -1.31 -8.06
C ILE A 138 -19.12 -0.34 -8.58
N ILE A 139 -18.74 0.71 -9.30
CA ILE A 139 -19.70 1.66 -9.88
C ILE A 139 -20.69 0.93 -10.80
N PHE A 140 -20.18 0.08 -11.69
CA PHE A 140 -21.00 -0.66 -12.65
C PHE A 140 -22.05 -1.54 -11.94
N ASN A 141 -21.61 -2.32 -10.95
CA ASN A 141 -22.50 -3.19 -10.18
C ASN A 141 -23.54 -2.39 -9.37
N THR A 142 -23.16 -1.24 -8.81
CA THR A 142 -24.07 -0.37 -8.06
C THR A 142 -25.19 0.17 -8.96
N LYS A 143 -24.84 0.69 -10.15
CA LYS A 143 -25.83 1.20 -11.13
C LYS A 143 -26.76 0.11 -11.67
N LYS A 144 -26.29 -1.13 -11.76
CA LYS A 144 -27.12 -2.27 -12.17
C LYS A 144 -28.21 -2.58 -11.13
N HIS A 145 -27.88 -2.49 -9.85
CA HIS A 145 -28.86 -2.72 -8.77
C HIS A 145 -29.89 -1.60 -8.64
N GLU A 146 -29.57 -0.36 -8.98
CA GLU A 146 -30.54 0.76 -8.96
C GLU A 146 -31.58 0.70 -10.10
N LYS A 147 -31.35 -0.12 -11.14
CA LYS A 147 -32.25 -0.25 -12.29
C LYS A 147 -33.20 -1.46 -12.22
N LEU A 148 -33.09 -2.28 -11.19
CA LEU A 148 -33.93 -3.46 -10.92
C LEU A 148 -34.91 -3.15 -9.78
#